data_AF-A0A8F9WEQ1-F1
#
_entry.id   AF-A0A8F9WEQ1-F1
#
_cell.length_a   1.000
_cell.length_b   1.000
_cell.length_c   1.000
_cell.angle_alpha   90.00
_cell.angle_beta   90.00
_cell.angle_gamma   90.00
#
_symmetry.space_group_name_H-M   'P 1'
#
loop_
_entity.id
_entity.type
_entity.pdbx_description
1 polymer ?
#
loop_
_entity_poly.entity_id
_entity_poly.type
_entity_poly.pdbx_seq_one_letter_code
_entity_poly.pdbx_strand_id
1 'polypeptide(L)'
;MKKNQVTRNFKLTDAVLKQKADEMITLIDRDLIEFTDRGYNAAKKTELTTARNTVDNFPNDEQLEAVKIDLTEQKDAARKALEKSMRSIFNRAENVFGQQSAKYKEFGNAEISQQSDAEIVRVAKIMSLTAEKYLDELADEGLTTDKINTLITQRDILDVAIDAQAQGISDRDVATESRIEALNTLYELLIKYAGIGQDIFYETNEAKYNDYLIYDTPSGLPETPPVSPL
;
A
#
# COMPACT_ATOMS: atom_id res chain seq x y z
N MET A 1 -6.95 7.30 21.98
CA MET A 1 -7.66 6.01 21.83
C MET A 1 -7.23 5.40 20.51
N LYS A 2 -6.77 4.14 20.47
CA LYS A 2 -6.59 3.45 19.18
C LYS A 2 -7.97 3.33 18.52
N LYS A 3 -8.10 3.75 17.26
CA LYS A 3 -9.30 3.50 16.44
C LYS A 3 -9.54 1.98 16.45
N ASN A 4 -10.77 1.54 16.68
CA ASN A 4 -11.09 0.12 16.57
C ASN A 4 -10.85 -0.32 15.13
N GLN A 5 -10.06 -1.37 14.94
CA GLN A 5 -9.78 -1.92 13.62
C GLN A 5 -11.09 -2.41 12.99
N VAL A 6 -11.33 -2.03 11.74
CA VAL A 6 -12.53 -2.48 11.00
C VAL A 6 -12.42 -3.99 10.79
N THR A 7 -13.45 -4.72 11.19
CA THR A 7 -13.53 -6.18 11.01
C THR A 7 -14.56 -6.52 9.94
N ARG A 8 -14.33 -7.65 9.27
CA ARG A 8 -15.26 -8.19 8.27
C ARG A 8 -16.55 -8.66 8.95
N ASN A 9 -17.71 -8.30 8.39
CA ASN A 9 -19.04 -8.68 8.93
C ASN A 9 -19.69 -9.88 8.21
N PHE A 10 -18.96 -10.55 7.30
CA PHE A 10 -19.43 -11.69 6.50
C PHE A 10 -18.41 -12.84 6.46
N LYS A 11 -18.86 -14.03 6.03
CA LYS A 11 -18.02 -15.26 5.97
C LYS A 11 -17.54 -15.62 4.57
N LEU A 12 -18.08 -14.98 3.53
CA LEU A 12 -17.69 -15.19 2.14
C LEU A 12 -16.24 -14.74 1.91
N THR A 13 -15.58 -15.37 0.93
CA THR A 13 -14.32 -14.84 0.39
C THR A 13 -14.62 -13.59 -0.46
N ASP A 14 -13.63 -12.72 -0.65
CA ASP A 14 -13.80 -11.47 -1.41
C ASP A 14 -14.27 -11.74 -2.84
N ALA A 15 -13.68 -12.76 -3.47
CA ALA A 15 -14.05 -13.20 -4.81
C ALA A 15 -15.49 -13.69 -4.88
N VAL A 16 -15.93 -14.50 -3.89
CA VAL A 16 -17.32 -14.99 -3.82
C VAL A 16 -18.30 -13.85 -3.57
N LEU A 17 -17.97 -12.90 -2.69
CA LEU A 17 -18.81 -11.73 -2.44
C LEU A 17 -18.99 -10.88 -3.71
N LYS A 18 -17.89 -10.62 -4.43
CA LYS A 18 -17.94 -9.89 -5.71
C LYS A 18 -18.78 -10.64 -6.74
N GLN A 19 -18.60 -11.95 -6.87
CA GLN A 19 -19.39 -12.75 -7.81
C GLN A 19 -20.89 -12.74 -7.45
N LYS A 20 -21.22 -12.89 -6.16
CA LYS A 20 -22.61 -12.74 -5.67
C LYS A 20 -23.19 -11.36 -5.99
N ALA A 21 -22.37 -10.30 -5.99
CA ALA A 21 -22.82 -8.98 -6.42
C ALA A 21 -23.11 -8.88 -7.91
N ASP A 22 -22.28 -9.48 -8.76
CA ASP A 22 -22.53 -9.55 -10.20
C ASP A 22 -23.83 -10.31 -10.50
N GLU A 23 -24.04 -11.44 -9.82
CA GLU A 23 -25.26 -12.25 -9.90
C GLU A 23 -26.49 -11.46 -9.42
N MET A 24 -26.40 -10.82 -8.24
CA MET A 24 -27.49 -10.01 -7.67
C MET A 24 -27.93 -8.88 -8.62
N ILE A 25 -27.01 -8.15 -9.24
CA ILE A 25 -27.35 -7.09 -10.20
C ILE A 25 -28.13 -7.68 -11.38
N THR A 26 -27.70 -8.84 -11.89
CA THR A 26 -28.37 -9.54 -13.00
C THR A 26 -29.77 -10.01 -12.63
N LEU A 27 -29.94 -10.55 -11.41
CA LEU A 27 -31.23 -11.00 -10.89
C LEU A 27 -32.21 -9.83 -10.68
N ILE A 28 -31.75 -8.73 -10.10
CA ILE A 28 -32.57 -7.52 -9.93
C ILE A 28 -32.97 -6.95 -11.29
N ASP A 29 -32.08 -6.96 -12.28
CA ASP A 29 -32.41 -6.50 -13.63
C ASP A 29 -33.46 -7.40 -14.32
N ARG A 30 -33.42 -8.71 -14.09
CA ARG A 30 -34.46 -9.66 -14.53
C ARG A 30 -35.81 -9.35 -13.88
N ASP A 31 -35.80 -9.07 -12.58
CA ASP A 31 -37.00 -8.89 -11.74
C ASP A 31 -37.27 -7.41 -11.43
N LEU A 32 -36.91 -6.52 -12.35
CA LEU A 32 -36.89 -5.08 -12.13
C LEU A 32 -38.28 -4.50 -11.83
N ILE A 33 -39.34 -5.09 -12.38
CA ILE A 33 -40.72 -4.63 -12.18
C ILE A 33 -41.09 -4.75 -10.70
N GLU A 34 -40.90 -5.95 -10.15
CA GLU A 34 -41.18 -6.26 -8.75
C GLU A 34 -40.27 -5.46 -7.81
N PHE A 35 -38.98 -5.32 -8.15
CA PHE A 35 -38.06 -4.49 -7.36
C PHE A 35 -38.40 -3.00 -7.39
N THR A 36 -38.94 -2.49 -8.50
CA THR A 36 -39.37 -1.08 -8.61
C THR A 36 -40.57 -0.79 -7.71
N ASP A 37 -41.51 -1.74 -7.58
CA ASP A 37 -42.61 -1.66 -6.61
C ASP A 37 -42.10 -1.55 -5.16
N ARG A 38 -40.98 -2.22 -4.86
CA ARG A 38 -40.25 -2.11 -3.57
C ARG A 38 -39.31 -0.91 -3.48
N GLY A 39 -39.42 0.02 -4.42
CA GLY A 39 -38.67 1.28 -4.44
C GLY A 39 -37.24 1.17 -4.93
N TYR A 40 -36.83 0.08 -5.58
CA TYR A 40 -35.57 0.02 -6.33
C TYR A 40 -35.62 1.01 -7.50
N ASN A 41 -34.53 1.74 -7.74
CA ASN A 41 -34.47 2.76 -8.78
C ASN A 41 -33.05 2.91 -9.33
N ALA A 42 -32.87 3.75 -10.35
CA ALA A 42 -31.58 3.95 -11.00
C ALA A 42 -30.46 4.41 -10.05
N ALA A 43 -30.79 5.22 -9.03
CA ALA A 43 -29.81 5.66 -8.03
C ALA A 43 -29.34 4.48 -7.16
N LYS A 44 -30.26 3.61 -6.71
CA LYS A 44 -29.95 2.38 -5.97
C LYS A 44 -29.15 1.37 -6.80
N LYS A 45 -29.42 1.27 -8.10
CA LYS A 45 -28.60 0.47 -9.03
C LYS A 45 -27.18 1.01 -9.15
N THR A 46 -27.05 2.34 -9.24
CA THR A 46 -25.75 3.01 -9.31
C THR A 46 -24.95 2.81 -8.02
N GLU A 47 -25.61 2.92 -6.86
CA GLU A 47 -25.00 2.64 -5.55
C GLU A 47 -24.42 1.22 -5.49
N LEU A 48 -25.23 0.19 -5.81
CA LEU A 48 -24.79 -1.20 -5.81
C LEU A 48 -23.65 -1.47 -6.80
N THR A 49 -23.76 -0.93 -8.03
CA THR A 49 -22.74 -1.12 -9.07
C THR A 49 -21.44 -0.42 -8.70
N THR A 50 -21.52 0.76 -8.09
CA THR A 50 -20.35 1.51 -7.60
C THR A 50 -19.67 0.73 -6.48
N ALA A 51 -20.41 0.23 -5.49
CA ALA A 51 -19.84 -0.59 -4.41
C ALA A 51 -19.12 -1.85 -4.95
N ARG A 52 -19.72 -2.54 -5.93
CA ARG A 52 -19.10 -3.68 -6.62
C ARG A 52 -17.82 -3.27 -7.34
N ASN A 53 -17.85 -2.19 -8.11
CA ASN A 53 -16.68 -1.69 -8.84
C ASN A 53 -15.55 -1.25 -7.89
N THR A 54 -15.89 -0.66 -6.74
CA THR A 54 -14.91 -0.28 -5.73
C THR A 54 -14.16 -1.51 -5.22
N VAL A 55 -14.87 -2.61 -4.92
CA VAL A 55 -14.24 -3.90 -4.55
C VAL A 55 -13.37 -4.47 -5.67
N ASP A 56 -13.84 -4.43 -6.92
CA ASP A 56 -13.13 -4.97 -8.09
C ASP A 56 -11.83 -4.24 -8.41
N ASN A 57 -11.77 -2.93 -8.12
CA ASN A 57 -10.61 -2.09 -8.40
C ASN A 57 -9.58 -2.02 -7.26
N PHE A 58 -9.80 -2.70 -6.12
CA PHE A 58 -8.79 -2.69 -5.06
C PHE A 58 -7.49 -3.36 -5.53
N PRO A 59 -6.33 -2.75 -5.28
CA PRO A 59 -5.06 -3.43 -5.48
C PRO A 59 -5.03 -4.74 -4.70
N ASN A 60 -4.54 -5.79 -5.33
CA ASN A 60 -4.34 -7.06 -4.64
C ASN A 60 -3.12 -6.94 -3.69
N ASP A 61 -3.03 -7.86 -2.73
CA ASP A 61 -1.97 -7.82 -1.71
C ASP A 61 -0.57 -7.95 -2.34
N GLU A 62 -0.44 -8.67 -3.46
CA GLU A 62 0.82 -8.81 -4.20
C GLU A 62 1.28 -7.49 -4.81
N GLN A 63 0.35 -6.69 -5.36
CA GLN A 63 0.61 -5.36 -5.89
C GLN A 63 1.04 -4.40 -4.79
N LEU A 64 0.36 -4.42 -3.63
CA LEU A 64 0.73 -3.59 -2.48
C LEU A 64 2.11 -3.98 -1.92
N GLU A 65 2.42 -5.28 -1.86
CA GLU A 65 3.73 -5.74 -1.41
C GLU A 65 4.83 -5.40 -2.43
N ALA A 66 4.55 -5.51 -3.73
CA ALA A 66 5.47 -5.12 -4.79
C ALA A 66 5.86 -3.63 -4.71
N VAL A 67 4.89 -2.74 -4.43
CA VAL A 67 5.16 -1.30 -4.21
C VAL A 67 6.12 -1.09 -3.03
N LYS A 68 5.91 -1.82 -1.93
CA LYS A 68 6.78 -1.73 -0.74
C LYS A 68 8.19 -2.25 -1.02
N ILE A 69 8.32 -3.33 -1.79
CA ILE A 69 9.61 -3.87 -2.22
C ILE A 69 10.36 -2.82 -3.05
N ASP A 70 9.70 -2.25 -4.06
CA ASP A 70 10.28 -1.23 -4.94
C ASP A 70 10.75 0.02 -4.15
N LEU A 71 9.92 0.54 -3.26
CA LEU A 71 10.30 1.68 -2.38
C LEU A 71 11.52 1.36 -1.50
N THR A 72 11.61 0.12 -1.02
CA THR A 72 12.76 -0.35 -0.23
C THR A 72 14.02 -0.43 -1.08
N GLU A 73 13.93 -0.99 -2.29
CA GLU A 73 15.05 -1.07 -3.23
C GLU A 73 15.57 0.31 -3.63
N GLN A 74 14.67 1.27 -3.89
CA GLN A 74 15.03 2.65 -4.21
C GLN A 74 15.79 3.33 -3.06
N LYS A 75 15.28 3.20 -1.82
CA LYS A 75 15.95 3.74 -0.63
C LYS A 75 17.32 3.11 -0.41
N ASP A 76 17.42 1.78 -0.53
CA ASP A 76 18.69 1.08 -0.35
C ASP A 76 19.72 1.46 -1.43
N ALA A 77 19.27 1.69 -2.67
CA ALA A 77 20.12 2.19 -3.74
C ALA A 77 20.63 3.62 -3.45
N ALA A 78 19.74 4.51 -3.00
CA ALA A 78 20.10 5.87 -2.60
C ALA A 78 21.11 5.88 -1.44
N ARG A 79 20.88 5.04 -0.43
CA ARG A 79 21.78 4.87 0.72
C ARG A 79 23.17 4.42 0.27
N LYS A 80 23.25 3.37 -0.56
CA LYS A 80 24.53 2.86 -1.08
C LYS A 80 25.30 3.92 -1.87
N ALA A 81 24.59 4.72 -2.68
CA ALA A 81 25.20 5.81 -3.44
C ALA A 81 25.80 6.88 -2.53
N LEU A 82 25.06 7.30 -1.50
CA LEU A 82 25.51 8.27 -0.51
C LEU A 82 26.71 7.76 0.30
N GLU A 83 26.62 6.54 0.84
CA GLU A 83 27.71 5.94 1.61
C GLU A 83 29.02 5.87 0.82
N LYS A 84 28.94 5.54 -0.48
CA LYS A 84 30.12 5.51 -1.37
C LYS A 84 30.80 6.87 -1.45
N SER A 85 30.05 7.94 -1.62
CA SER A 85 30.59 9.31 -1.65
C SER A 85 31.17 9.72 -0.31
N MET A 86 30.47 9.40 0.78
CA MET A 86 30.92 9.69 2.15
C MET A 86 32.25 9.00 2.47
N ARG A 87 32.39 7.69 2.19
CA ARG A 87 33.65 6.95 2.40
C ARG A 87 34.79 7.57 1.60
N SER A 88 34.51 8.01 0.37
CA SER A 88 35.50 8.67 -0.46
C SER A 88 35.97 10.01 0.12
N ILE A 89 35.07 10.79 0.73
CA ILE A 89 35.44 12.07 1.36
C ILE A 89 36.19 11.85 2.68
N PHE A 90 35.77 10.89 3.51
CA PHE A 90 36.51 10.52 4.71
C PHE A 90 37.96 10.12 4.38
N ASN A 91 38.18 9.28 3.35
CA ASN A 91 39.54 8.91 2.93
C ASN A 91 40.39 10.14 2.54
N ARG A 92 39.82 11.10 1.80
CA ARG A 92 40.55 12.34 1.46
C ARG A 92 40.92 13.13 2.71
N ALA A 93 39.98 13.30 3.63
CA ALA A 93 40.21 14.01 4.88
C ALA A 93 41.24 13.28 5.77
N GLU A 94 41.23 11.95 5.77
CA GLU A 94 42.22 11.14 6.49
C GLU A 94 43.62 11.29 5.92
N ASN A 95 43.75 11.30 4.58
CA ASN A 95 45.03 11.48 3.90
C ASN A 95 45.69 12.84 4.23
N VAL A 96 44.91 13.92 4.28
CA VAL A 96 45.45 15.28 4.52
C VAL A 96 45.63 15.56 6.01
N PHE A 97 44.65 15.21 6.84
CA PHE A 97 44.62 15.64 8.25
C PHE A 97 45.00 14.54 9.25
N GLY A 98 44.89 13.27 8.87
CA GLY A 98 45.00 12.13 9.76
C GLY A 98 43.73 11.94 10.62
N GLN A 99 43.37 10.68 10.84
CA GLN A 99 42.12 10.26 11.50
C GLN A 99 41.94 10.81 12.93
N GLN A 100 43.03 11.06 13.66
CA GLN A 100 42.98 11.55 15.05
C GLN A 100 42.85 13.07 15.16
N SER A 101 42.99 13.80 14.06
CA SER A 101 42.97 15.26 14.05
C SER A 101 41.58 15.83 14.35
N ALA A 102 41.55 17.06 14.88
CA ALA A 102 40.30 17.80 15.06
C ALA A 102 39.62 18.06 13.71
N LYS A 103 40.38 18.41 12.66
CA LYS A 103 39.85 18.66 11.32
C LYS A 103 39.14 17.45 10.74
N TYR A 104 39.69 16.24 10.89
CA TYR A 104 39.03 15.01 10.46
C TYR A 104 37.73 14.75 11.22
N LYS A 105 37.72 14.96 12.54
CA LYS A 105 36.52 14.73 13.38
C LYS A 105 35.36 15.68 13.04
N GLU A 106 35.63 16.85 12.47
CA GLU A 106 34.57 17.77 11.99
C GLU A 106 33.74 17.19 10.84
N PHE A 107 34.22 16.16 10.13
CA PHE A 107 33.44 15.49 9.07
C PHE A 107 32.32 14.60 9.61
N GLY A 108 32.27 14.38 10.93
CA GLY A 108 31.27 13.56 11.59
C GLY A 108 31.73 12.12 11.86
N ASN A 109 30.81 11.26 12.27
CA ASN A 109 31.12 9.87 12.61
C ASN A 109 31.35 9.03 11.34
N ALA A 110 32.57 8.49 11.18
CA ALA A 110 33.00 7.69 10.04
C ALA A 110 32.44 6.25 10.01
N GLU A 111 31.84 5.77 11.11
CA GLU A 111 31.19 4.45 11.19
C GLU A 111 29.81 4.45 10.51
N ILE A 112 29.72 4.98 9.30
CA ILE A 112 28.46 5.24 8.59
C ILE A 112 27.66 3.97 8.31
N SER A 113 28.32 2.82 8.13
CA SER A 113 27.63 1.54 7.90
C SER A 113 26.85 1.02 9.11
N GLN A 114 27.13 1.55 10.31
CA GLN A 114 26.44 1.18 11.55
C GLN A 114 25.31 2.17 11.90
N GLN A 115 25.20 3.28 11.17
CA GLN A 115 24.24 4.33 11.45
C GLN A 115 22.88 4.01 10.82
N SER A 116 21.80 4.51 11.42
CA SER A 116 20.47 4.51 10.81
C SER A 116 20.41 5.42 9.58
N ASP A 117 19.37 5.27 8.76
CA ASP A 117 19.14 6.11 7.57
C ASP A 117 19.14 7.61 7.93
N ALA A 118 18.40 7.97 8.99
CA ALA A 118 18.29 9.35 9.47
C ALA A 118 19.64 9.90 9.99
N GLU A 119 20.43 9.07 10.66
CA GLU A 119 21.76 9.45 11.13
C GLU A 119 22.71 9.71 9.96
N ILE A 120 22.71 8.85 8.93
CA ILE A 120 23.50 9.06 7.72
C ILE A 120 23.17 10.38 7.04
N VAL A 121 21.87 10.71 6.88
CA VAL A 121 21.44 11.99 6.27
C VAL A 121 22.02 13.17 7.04
N ARG A 122 21.96 13.12 8.39
CA ARG A 122 22.52 14.15 9.26
C ARG A 122 24.04 14.24 9.15
N VAL A 123 24.75 13.11 9.14
CA VAL A 123 26.21 13.09 9.01
C VAL A 123 26.63 13.58 7.62
N ALA A 124 25.91 13.22 6.56
CA ALA A 124 26.17 13.74 5.21
C ALA A 124 26.00 15.27 5.13
N LYS A 125 25.02 15.84 5.85
CA LYS A 125 24.88 17.31 5.96
C LYS A 125 26.10 17.94 6.65
N ILE A 126 26.53 17.40 7.79
CA ILE A 126 27.74 17.86 8.49
C ILE A 126 28.96 17.76 7.57
N MET A 127 29.16 16.60 6.94
CA MET A 127 30.24 16.36 5.99
C MET A 127 30.26 17.36 4.85
N SER A 128 29.10 17.71 4.25
CA SER A 128 29.05 18.68 3.16
C SER A 128 29.56 20.07 3.60
N LEU A 129 29.14 20.54 4.76
CA LEU A 129 29.58 21.84 5.31
C LEU A 129 31.08 21.84 5.63
N THR A 130 31.57 20.75 6.21
CA THR A 130 32.99 20.59 6.55
C THR A 130 33.86 20.43 5.30
N ALA A 131 33.37 19.73 4.27
CA ALA A 131 34.04 19.58 2.98
C ALA A 131 34.14 20.91 2.24
N GLU A 132 33.12 21.77 2.30
CA GLU A 132 33.19 23.14 1.78
C GLU A 132 34.21 23.99 2.52
N LYS A 133 34.20 23.92 3.86
CA LYS A 133 35.15 24.66 4.72
C LYS A 133 36.61 24.32 4.41
N TYR A 134 36.91 23.06 4.13
CA TYR A 134 38.27 22.57 3.87
C TYR A 134 38.53 22.25 2.39
N LEU A 135 37.76 22.84 1.47
CA LEU A 135 37.85 22.53 0.05
C LEU A 135 39.26 22.76 -0.52
N ASP A 136 39.86 23.92 -0.22
CA ASP A 136 41.19 24.27 -0.71
C ASP A 136 42.27 23.32 -0.18
N GLU A 137 42.18 22.91 1.08
CA GLU A 137 43.14 21.98 1.70
C GLU A 137 43.01 20.54 1.17
N LEU A 138 41.82 20.17 0.68
CA LEU A 138 41.51 18.82 0.16
C LEU A 138 41.52 18.75 -1.38
N ALA A 139 41.77 19.87 -2.06
CA ALA A 139 41.76 19.95 -3.52
C ALA A 139 42.82 19.02 -4.15
N ASP A 140 44.00 18.91 -3.54
CA ASP A 140 45.09 18.05 -4.01
C ASP A 140 44.75 16.55 -3.87
N GLU A 141 43.86 16.18 -2.95
CA GLU A 141 43.28 14.83 -2.84
C GLU A 141 42.04 14.63 -3.76
N GLY A 142 41.83 15.57 -4.67
CA GLY A 142 40.77 15.53 -5.67
C GLY A 142 39.37 15.77 -5.11
N LEU A 143 39.23 16.48 -3.99
CA LEU A 143 37.94 17.04 -3.60
C LEU A 143 37.61 18.23 -4.53
N THR A 144 36.36 18.29 -5.01
CA THR A 144 35.88 19.38 -5.87
C THR A 144 34.49 19.79 -5.43
N THR A 145 34.07 21.01 -5.80
CA THR A 145 32.70 21.48 -5.60
C THR A 145 31.66 20.52 -6.19
N ASP A 146 31.93 19.91 -7.36
CA ASP A 146 31.03 18.94 -7.98
C ASP A 146 30.83 17.66 -7.14
N LYS A 147 31.88 17.20 -6.45
CA LYS A 147 31.79 16.04 -5.55
C LYS A 147 30.99 16.39 -4.28
N ILE A 148 31.11 17.61 -3.79
CA ILE A 148 30.29 18.12 -2.68
C ILE A 148 28.83 18.23 -3.12
N ASN A 149 28.55 18.82 -4.28
CA ASN A 149 27.20 18.91 -4.84
C ASN A 149 26.60 17.52 -5.04
N THR A 150 27.38 16.55 -5.54
CA THR A 150 26.94 15.15 -5.66
C THR A 150 26.55 14.56 -4.30
N LEU A 151 27.36 14.79 -3.25
CA LEU A 151 27.04 14.36 -1.89
C LEU A 151 25.73 14.98 -1.39
N ILE A 152 25.54 16.28 -1.60
CA ILE A 152 24.32 17.02 -1.22
C ILE A 152 23.10 16.43 -1.94
N THR A 153 23.18 16.24 -3.25
CA THR A 153 22.09 15.64 -4.04
C THR A 153 21.78 14.21 -3.58
N GLN A 154 22.79 13.38 -3.31
CA GLN A 154 22.58 12.01 -2.84
C GLN A 154 21.96 11.97 -1.43
N ARG A 155 22.32 12.90 -0.55
CA ARG A 155 21.67 13.08 0.75
C ARG A 155 20.18 13.37 0.56
N ASP A 156 19.83 14.32 -0.29
CA ASP A 156 18.44 14.74 -0.49
C ASP A 156 17.62 13.63 -1.15
N ILE A 157 18.21 12.85 -2.06
CA ILE A 157 17.57 11.66 -2.63
C ILE A 157 17.28 10.61 -1.55
N LEU A 158 18.22 10.34 -0.64
CA LEU A 158 17.99 9.40 0.45
C LEU A 158 16.90 9.92 1.41
N ASP A 159 16.94 11.20 1.77
CA ASP A 159 15.94 11.83 2.65
C ASP A 159 14.51 11.66 2.10
N VAL A 160 14.31 11.99 0.81
CA VAL A 160 13.03 11.78 0.12
C VAL A 160 12.64 10.31 0.04
N ALA A 161 13.60 9.39 -0.18
CA ALA A 161 13.32 7.96 -0.26
C ALA A 161 12.92 7.35 1.10
N ILE A 162 13.45 7.87 2.21
CA ILE A 162 13.03 7.48 3.57
C ILE A 162 11.55 7.84 3.76
N ASP A 163 11.18 9.09 3.43
CA ASP A 163 9.80 9.57 3.56
C ASP A 163 8.85 8.78 2.66
N ALA A 164 9.25 8.51 1.40
CA ALA A 164 8.46 7.73 0.46
C ALA A 164 8.22 6.28 0.96
N GLN A 165 9.25 5.64 1.53
CA GLN A 165 9.09 4.31 2.13
C GLN A 165 8.13 4.34 3.32
N ALA A 166 8.26 5.34 4.21
CA ALA A 166 7.37 5.49 5.36
C ALA A 166 5.91 5.73 4.92
N GLN A 167 5.70 6.59 3.92
CA GLN A 167 4.39 6.85 3.34
C GLN A 167 3.78 5.60 2.71
N GLY A 168 4.55 4.84 1.92
CA GLY A 168 4.07 3.60 1.31
C GLY A 168 3.64 2.53 2.31
N ILE A 169 4.31 2.45 3.48
CA ILE A 169 3.88 1.59 4.59
C ILE A 169 2.54 2.06 5.15
N SER A 170 2.39 3.37 5.39
CA SER A 170 1.14 3.96 5.89
C SER A 170 -0.02 3.77 4.90
N ASP A 171 0.23 3.99 3.62
CA ASP A 171 -0.79 3.86 2.57
C ASP A 171 -1.31 2.42 2.45
N ARG A 172 -0.44 1.43 2.64
CA ARG A 172 -0.83 0.01 2.68
C ARG A 172 -1.76 -0.30 3.85
N ASP A 173 -1.47 0.24 5.03
CA ASP A 173 -2.32 0.05 6.21
C ASP A 173 -3.71 0.67 5.97
N VAL A 174 -3.75 1.87 5.40
CA VAL A 174 -5.00 2.55 5.00
C VAL A 174 -5.75 1.77 3.91
N ALA A 175 -5.04 1.24 2.91
CA ALA A 175 -5.64 0.45 1.84
C ALA A 175 -6.29 -0.84 2.37
N THR A 176 -5.67 -1.47 3.37
CA THR A 176 -6.21 -2.67 4.03
C THR A 176 -7.52 -2.36 4.75
N GLU A 177 -7.56 -1.29 5.55
CA GLU A 177 -8.81 -0.85 6.21
C GLU A 177 -9.88 -0.49 5.17
N SER A 178 -9.53 0.30 4.17
CA SER A 178 -10.44 0.76 3.11
C SER A 178 -11.05 -0.41 2.34
N ARG A 179 -10.28 -1.48 2.11
CA ARG A 179 -10.76 -2.70 1.46
C ARG A 179 -11.81 -3.41 2.31
N ILE A 180 -11.59 -3.55 3.63
CA ILE A 180 -12.56 -4.17 4.53
C ILE A 180 -13.84 -3.33 4.59
N GLU A 181 -13.73 -2.01 4.67
CA GLU A 181 -14.88 -1.09 4.65
C GLU A 181 -15.70 -1.26 3.35
N ALA A 182 -15.05 -1.24 2.19
CA ALA A 182 -15.73 -1.42 0.90
C ALA A 182 -16.40 -2.79 0.76
N LEU A 183 -15.75 -3.86 1.23
CA LEU A 183 -16.31 -5.20 1.26
C LEU A 183 -17.55 -5.27 2.18
N ASN A 184 -17.49 -4.68 3.36
CA ASN A 184 -18.62 -4.61 4.28
C ASN A 184 -19.79 -3.81 3.69
N THR A 185 -19.52 -2.67 3.04
CA THR A 185 -20.55 -1.89 2.33
C THR A 185 -21.21 -2.70 1.22
N LEU A 186 -20.42 -3.42 0.40
CA LEU A 186 -20.97 -4.27 -0.64
C LEU A 186 -21.85 -5.37 -0.04
N TYR A 187 -21.39 -6.03 1.02
CA TYR A 187 -22.15 -7.08 1.71
C TYR A 187 -23.48 -6.57 2.29
N GLU A 188 -23.48 -5.39 2.93
CA GLU A 188 -24.70 -4.78 3.47
C GLU A 188 -25.74 -4.53 2.37
N LEU A 189 -25.31 -4.05 1.20
CA LEU A 189 -26.18 -3.87 0.04
C LEU A 189 -26.71 -5.21 -0.49
N LEU A 190 -25.87 -6.25 -0.51
CA LEU A 190 -26.31 -7.59 -0.93
C LEU A 190 -27.36 -8.15 0.01
N ILE A 191 -27.16 -8.09 1.32
CA ILE A 191 -28.15 -8.55 2.31
C ILE A 191 -29.46 -7.80 2.15
N LYS A 192 -29.41 -6.48 1.95
CA LYS A 192 -30.60 -5.65 1.72
C LYS A 192 -31.39 -6.11 0.50
N TYR A 193 -30.73 -6.27 -0.66
CA TYR A 193 -31.44 -6.62 -1.89
C TYR A 193 -31.84 -8.10 -1.96
N ALA A 194 -31.06 -9.00 -1.36
CA ALA A 194 -31.44 -10.39 -1.13
C ALA A 194 -32.73 -10.48 -0.30
N GLY A 195 -32.81 -9.74 0.81
CA GLY A 195 -34.01 -9.70 1.65
C GLY A 195 -35.25 -9.17 0.90
N ILE A 196 -35.06 -8.15 0.05
CA ILE A 196 -36.14 -7.66 -0.81
C ILE A 196 -36.60 -8.73 -1.80
N GLY A 197 -35.68 -9.41 -2.49
CA GLY A 197 -36.01 -10.48 -3.44
C GLY A 197 -36.72 -11.66 -2.78
N GLN A 198 -36.22 -12.09 -1.61
CA GLN A 198 -36.86 -13.12 -0.80
C GLN A 198 -38.29 -12.72 -0.42
N ASP A 199 -38.52 -11.49 0.05
CA ASP A 199 -39.86 -11.02 0.41
C ASP A 199 -40.81 -10.88 -0.79
N ILE A 200 -40.31 -10.49 -1.97
CA ILE A 200 -41.11 -10.47 -3.22
C ILE A 200 -41.61 -11.87 -3.57
N PHE A 201 -40.73 -12.88 -3.46
CA PHE A 201 -40.98 -14.22 -4.02
C PHE A 201 -41.42 -15.27 -2.99
N TYR A 202 -41.45 -14.93 -1.69
CA TYR A 202 -41.69 -15.84 -0.57
C TYR A 202 -42.89 -16.79 -0.75
N GLU A 203 -44.02 -16.27 -1.22
CA GLU A 203 -45.25 -17.07 -1.44
C GLU A 203 -45.61 -17.23 -2.93
N THR A 204 -44.85 -16.62 -3.83
CA THR A 204 -45.23 -16.50 -5.24
C THR A 204 -44.38 -17.35 -6.17
N ASN A 205 -43.09 -17.54 -5.87
CA ASN A 205 -42.18 -18.30 -6.71
C ASN A 205 -40.95 -18.81 -5.94
N GLU A 206 -40.98 -20.07 -5.53
CA GLU A 206 -39.89 -20.71 -4.79
C GLU A 206 -38.56 -20.70 -5.55
N ALA A 207 -38.58 -20.90 -6.87
CA ALA A 207 -37.35 -20.90 -7.68
C ALA A 207 -36.69 -19.51 -7.65
N LYS A 208 -37.48 -18.44 -7.85
CA LYS A 208 -36.95 -17.07 -7.76
C LYS A 208 -36.55 -16.70 -6.34
N TYR A 209 -37.27 -17.17 -5.31
CA TYR A 209 -36.87 -16.97 -3.91
C TYR A 209 -35.46 -17.51 -3.65
N ASN A 210 -35.17 -18.73 -4.11
CA ASN A 210 -33.88 -19.37 -3.93
C ASN A 210 -32.73 -18.63 -4.63
N ASP A 211 -32.99 -17.95 -5.75
CA ASP A 211 -31.98 -17.11 -6.42
C ASP A 211 -31.44 -15.98 -5.52
N TYR A 212 -32.20 -15.56 -4.50
CA TYR A 212 -31.82 -14.49 -3.57
C TYR A 212 -31.24 -14.99 -2.24
N LEU A 213 -30.92 -16.29 -2.11
CA LEU A 213 -30.22 -16.82 -0.95
C LEU A 213 -28.71 -16.58 -1.06
N ILE A 214 -28.15 -15.90 -0.06
CA ILE A 214 -26.70 -15.59 -0.01
C ILE A 214 -25.89 -16.74 0.61
N TYR A 215 -26.48 -17.49 1.53
CA TYR A 215 -25.83 -18.60 2.26
C TYR A 215 -26.65 -19.89 2.16
N ASP A 216 -26.65 -20.52 0.98
CA ASP A 216 -27.15 -21.90 0.85
C ASP A 216 -26.18 -22.93 1.44
N THR A 217 -24.91 -22.54 1.55
CA THR A 217 -23.85 -23.26 2.26
C THR A 217 -23.10 -22.29 3.17
N PRO A 218 -22.31 -22.76 4.17
CA PRO A 218 -21.51 -21.88 5.02
C PRO A 218 -20.53 -20.97 4.24
N SER A 219 -20.10 -21.39 3.05
CA SER A 219 -19.20 -20.65 2.16
C SER A 219 -19.92 -19.80 1.10
N GLY A 220 -21.24 -19.94 0.95
CA GLY A 220 -22.04 -19.29 -0.09
C GLY A 220 -21.81 -19.82 -1.51
N LEU A 221 -20.98 -20.86 -1.66
CA LEU A 221 -20.75 -21.58 -2.92
C LEU A 221 -21.72 -22.77 -3.05
N PRO A 222 -22.13 -23.16 -4.27
CA PRO A 222 -22.84 -24.43 -4.47
C PRO A 222 -22.00 -25.61 -3.96
N GLU A 223 -22.64 -26.66 -3.43
CA GLU A 223 -21.92 -27.90 -3.12
C GLU A 223 -21.23 -28.42 -4.38
N THR A 224 -19.93 -28.69 -4.30
CA THR A 224 -19.22 -29.36 -5.39
C THR A 224 -19.72 -30.79 -5.48
N PRO A 225 -20.32 -31.23 -6.60
CA PRO A 225 -20.79 -32.61 -6.72
C PRO A 225 -19.59 -33.56 -6.59
N PRO A 226 -19.79 -34.75 -5.97
CA PRO A 226 -18.70 -35.69 -5.76
C PRO A 226 -18.09 -36.10 -7.10
N VAL A 227 -16.76 -35.99 -7.20
CA VAL A 227 -15.99 -36.55 -8.32
C VAL A 227 -16.19 -38.07 -8.32
N SER A 228 -16.86 -38.59 -9.35
CA SER A 228 -16.99 -40.03 -9.54
C SER A 228 -15.60 -40.63 -9.71
N PRO A 229 -15.20 -41.62 -8.90
CA PRO A 229 -13.94 -42.32 -9.13
C PRO A 229 -14.05 -43.06 -10.47
N LEU A 230 -13.10 -42.79 -11.36
CA LEU A 230 -12.87 -43.52 -12.61
C LEU A 230 -12.34 -44.93 -12.32
#